data_AF-S3BAZ7-F1
#
_entry.id   AF-S3BAZ7-F1
#
_cell.length_a   1.000
_cell.length_b   1.000
_cell.length_c   1.000
_cell.angle_alpha   90.00
_cell.angle_beta   90.00
_cell.angle_gamma   90.00
#
_symmetry.space_group_name_H-M   'P 1'
#
loop_
_entity.id
_entity.type
_entity.pdbx_description
1 polymer ?
#
loop_
_entity_poly.entity_id
_entity_poly.type
_entity_poly.pdbx_seq_one_letter_code
_entity_poly.pdbx_strand_id
1 'polypeptide(L)'
;MSTEVSIALSDRVPASFDALLARLSHSRFRSRFHLEAADIELIGRKSLPTVREHAVRFLLERLAPANPANDGRQTPWRGHPVFRAQHACACCCRGCLFKWQQIAPDRPLSAEEVEGLADLLMAWISRELVRAGKDPQTYLVPHTAESSPSSSNKTRERKRSEAPDSRSAEASFAEPSLFDEV
;
A
#
# COMPACT_ATOMS: atom_id res chain seq x y z
N MET A 1 -10.94 42.63 -13.09
CA MET A 1 -11.70 41.68 -12.25
C MET A 1 -10.79 40.48 -12.03
N SER A 2 -9.77 40.67 -11.20
CA SER A 2 -8.75 39.65 -10.92
C SER A 2 -9.17 38.93 -9.65
N THR A 3 -9.67 37.71 -9.79
CA THR A 3 -9.92 36.83 -8.65
C THR A 3 -8.59 36.18 -8.28
N GLU A 4 -7.93 36.71 -7.26
CA GLU A 4 -6.91 35.98 -6.55
C GLU A 4 -7.60 34.80 -5.85
N VAL A 5 -7.31 33.60 -6.36
CA VAL A 5 -7.67 32.35 -5.71
C VAL A 5 -6.73 32.22 -4.51
N SER A 6 -7.17 32.73 -3.37
CA SER A 6 -6.59 32.41 -2.07
C SER A 6 -6.78 30.92 -1.82
N ILE A 7 -5.77 30.13 -2.20
CA ILE A 7 -5.64 28.73 -1.79
C ILE A 7 -5.43 28.77 -0.29
N ALA A 8 -6.51 28.60 0.47
CA ALA A 8 -6.45 28.40 1.90
C ALA A 8 -5.60 27.16 2.18
N LEU A 9 -4.41 27.40 2.72
CA LEU A 9 -3.56 26.37 3.30
C LEU A 9 -4.39 25.55 4.30
N SER A 10 -4.29 24.23 4.16
CA SER A 10 -4.87 23.18 5.00
C SER A 10 -4.53 23.30 6.49
N ASP A 11 -5.16 24.24 7.19
CA ASP A 11 -4.89 24.51 8.62
C ASP A 11 -5.65 23.59 9.60
N ARG A 12 -6.04 22.40 9.13
CA ARG A 12 -6.42 21.26 9.97
C ARG A 12 -5.76 20.08 9.25
N VAL A 13 -4.62 19.52 9.66
CA VAL A 13 -4.43 18.67 10.84
C VAL A 13 -2.92 18.48 11.12
N PRO A 14 -2.26 19.34 11.91
CA PRO A 14 -0.98 18.98 12.53
C PRO A 14 -1.12 18.62 14.03
N ALA A 15 -1.98 19.35 14.76
CA ALA A 15 -2.12 19.19 16.21
C ALA A 15 -2.74 17.84 16.65
N SER A 16 -3.50 17.15 15.78
CA SER A 16 -4.12 15.85 16.13
C SER A 16 -3.15 14.67 16.00
N PHE A 17 -2.18 14.73 15.08
CA PHE A 17 -1.22 13.66 14.89
C PHE A 17 -0.16 13.62 15.98
N ASP A 18 0.20 14.78 16.55
CA ASP A 18 1.14 14.84 17.68
C ASP A 18 0.69 14.03 18.88
N ALA A 19 -0.55 14.24 19.33
CA ALA A 19 -1.11 13.53 20.47
C ALA A 19 -1.20 12.01 20.18
N LEU A 20 -1.58 11.64 18.96
CA LEU A 20 -1.67 10.24 18.56
C LEU A 20 -0.29 9.56 18.52
N LEU A 21 0.70 10.19 17.88
CA LEU A 21 2.06 9.67 17.78
C LEU A 21 2.74 9.60 19.15
N ALA A 22 2.50 10.60 20.02
CA ALA A 22 2.94 10.56 21.41
C ALA A 22 2.33 9.35 22.15
N ARG A 23 1.02 9.14 22.04
CA ARG A 23 0.34 7.99 22.65
C ARG A 23 0.85 6.65 22.12
N LEU A 24 1.08 6.55 20.81
CA LEU A 24 1.68 5.37 20.17
C LEU A 24 3.10 5.09 20.67
N SER A 25 3.89 6.14 20.94
CA SER A 25 5.26 6.01 21.46
C SER A 25 5.34 5.36 22.85
N HIS A 26 4.25 5.36 23.62
CA HIS A 26 4.19 4.64 24.90
C HIS A 26 3.92 3.14 24.74
N SER A 27 3.52 2.67 23.56
CA SER A 27 3.36 1.24 23.30
C SER A 27 4.73 0.57 23.08
N ARG A 28 5.08 -0.40 23.94
CA ARG A 28 6.33 -1.19 23.81
C ARG A 28 6.54 -1.82 22.44
N PHE A 29 5.46 -2.12 21.72
CA PHE A 29 5.56 -2.69 20.38
C PHE A 29 5.87 -1.61 19.34
N ARG A 30 5.12 -0.51 19.37
CA ARG A 30 5.19 0.56 18.36
C ARG A 30 6.42 1.44 18.52
N SER A 31 6.90 1.62 19.75
CA SER A 31 8.07 2.45 20.05
C SER A 31 9.41 1.87 19.58
N ARG A 32 9.42 0.60 19.12
CA ARG A 32 10.63 -0.08 18.65
C ARG A 32 10.92 0.19 17.16
N PHE A 33 9.98 0.76 16.43
CA PHE A 33 10.16 1.04 15.02
C PHE A 33 10.90 2.36 14.86
N HIS A 34 11.98 2.31 14.08
CA HIS A 34 12.76 3.47 13.66
C HIS A 34 13.14 3.32 12.19
N LEU A 35 13.40 4.43 11.51
CA LEU A 35 14.00 4.37 10.17
C LEU A 35 15.42 3.79 10.25
N GLU A 36 15.72 2.83 9.39
CA GLU A 36 17.10 2.34 9.24
C GLU A 36 17.84 3.11 8.16
N ALA A 37 19.16 2.94 8.08
CA ALA A 37 20.01 3.64 7.11
C ALA A 37 19.52 3.49 5.66
N ALA A 38 19.09 2.28 5.27
CA ALA A 38 18.55 2.01 3.93
C ALA A 38 17.23 2.74 3.66
N ASP A 39 16.38 2.94 4.69
CA ASP A 39 15.14 3.66 4.53
C ASP A 39 15.40 5.16 4.36
N ILE A 40 16.32 5.72 5.14
CA ILE A 40 16.76 7.11 5.02
C ILE A 40 17.35 7.33 3.62
N GLU A 41 18.27 6.48 3.18
CA GLU A 41 18.88 6.57 1.85
C GLU A 41 17.82 6.51 0.73
N LEU A 42 16.83 5.62 0.84
CA LEU A 42 15.73 5.53 -0.13
C LEU A 42 14.95 6.84 -0.18
N ILE A 43 14.62 7.43 0.98
CA ILE A 43 13.94 8.73 1.03
C ILE A 43 14.76 9.79 0.32
N GLY A 44 16.06 9.88 0.59
CA GLY A 44 16.90 10.88 -0.05
C GLY A 44 17.10 10.64 -1.55
N ARG A 45 17.03 9.39 -2.04
CA ARG A 45 17.04 9.09 -3.48
C ARG A 45 15.72 9.41 -4.19
N LYS A 46 14.58 9.35 -3.50
CA LYS A 46 13.25 9.50 -4.13
C LYS A 46 12.55 10.82 -3.81
N SER A 47 12.93 11.52 -2.75
CA SER A 47 12.22 12.63 -2.11
C SER A 47 10.96 12.22 -1.31
N LEU A 48 10.56 13.06 -0.35
CA LEU A 48 9.35 12.84 0.45
C LEU A 48 8.05 12.82 -0.36
N PRO A 49 7.81 13.70 -1.35
CA PRO A 49 6.62 13.64 -2.19
C PRO A 49 6.41 12.27 -2.85
N THR A 50 7.44 11.69 -3.46
CA THR A 50 7.36 10.34 -4.05
C THR A 50 7.12 9.26 -2.99
N VAL A 51 7.71 9.40 -1.80
CA VAL A 51 7.44 8.48 -0.68
C VAL A 51 5.98 8.58 -0.22
N ARG A 52 5.37 9.78 -0.25
CA ARG A 52 3.94 9.98 0.02
C ARG A 52 3.06 9.30 -1.02
N GLU A 53 3.38 9.44 -2.31
CA GLU A 53 2.66 8.74 -3.39
C GLU A 53 2.69 7.21 -3.19
N HIS A 54 3.85 6.67 -2.81
CA HIS A 54 3.97 5.26 -2.45
C HIS A 54 3.10 4.91 -1.23
N ALA A 55 2.99 5.80 -0.24
CA ALA A 55 2.16 5.57 0.93
C ALA A 55 0.67 5.44 0.57
N VAL A 56 0.16 6.39 -0.22
CA VAL A 56 -1.22 6.34 -0.73
C VAL A 56 -1.45 5.04 -1.52
N ARG A 57 -0.54 4.70 -2.44
CA ARG A 57 -0.65 3.47 -3.23
C ARG A 57 -0.67 2.21 -2.36
N PHE A 58 0.21 2.12 -1.36
CA PHE A 58 0.23 0.96 -0.46
C PHE A 58 -1.04 0.86 0.39
N LEU A 59 -1.59 2.00 0.85
CA LEU A 59 -2.85 2.03 1.57
C LEU A 59 -4.01 1.56 0.68
N LEU A 60 -4.09 2.07 -0.55
CA LEU A 60 -5.11 1.67 -1.53
C LEU A 60 -5.05 0.18 -1.88
N GLU A 61 -3.87 -0.33 -2.21
CA GLU A 61 -3.71 -1.72 -2.64
C GLU A 61 -3.92 -2.73 -1.51
N ARG A 62 -3.54 -2.39 -0.27
CA ARG A 62 -3.40 -3.37 0.81
C ARG A 62 -4.37 -3.20 1.96
N LEU A 63 -4.88 -1.99 2.18
CA LEU A 63 -5.78 -1.71 3.30
C LEU A 63 -7.14 -1.19 2.85
N ALA A 64 -7.25 -0.47 1.73
CA ALA A 64 -8.52 0.13 1.33
C ALA A 64 -9.67 -0.84 1.02
N PRO A 65 -9.48 -2.07 0.52
CA PRO A 65 -10.57 -3.02 0.36
C PRO A 65 -11.24 -3.34 1.71
N ALA A 66 -12.56 -3.57 1.71
CA ALA A 66 -13.31 -3.90 2.93
C ALA A 66 -12.75 -5.13 3.66
N ASN A 67 -12.42 -6.16 2.88
CA ASN A 67 -11.78 -7.40 3.34
C ASN A 67 -10.45 -7.58 2.59
N PRO A 68 -9.36 -6.95 3.07
CA PRO A 68 -8.07 -7.08 2.42
C PRO A 68 -7.54 -8.52 2.56
N ALA A 69 -6.93 -9.04 1.50
CA ALA A 69 -6.26 -10.33 1.56
C ALA A 69 -5.15 -10.32 2.62
N ASN A 70 -5.04 -11.40 3.41
CA ASN A 70 -4.06 -11.54 4.48
C ASN A 70 -4.15 -10.47 5.58
N ASP A 71 -5.35 -10.10 6.03
CA ASP A 71 -5.50 -9.16 7.16
C ASP A 71 -4.70 -9.59 8.39
N GLY A 72 -3.99 -8.63 9.00
CA GLY A 72 -2.98 -8.86 10.04
C GLY A 72 -1.56 -9.14 9.52
N ARG A 73 -1.37 -9.40 8.22
CA ARG A 73 -0.08 -9.69 7.57
C ARG A 73 0.10 -8.96 6.23
N GLN A 74 -0.67 -7.91 5.95
CA GLN A 74 -0.64 -7.20 4.66
C GLN A 74 0.64 -6.40 4.41
N THR A 75 1.28 -5.96 5.50
CA THR A 75 2.39 -5.00 5.45
C THR A 75 3.69 -5.70 5.86
N PRO A 76 4.66 -5.84 4.94
CA PRO A 76 6.00 -6.34 5.25
C PRO A 76 6.63 -5.50 6.37
N TRP A 77 7.62 -6.05 7.06
CA TRP A 77 8.32 -5.32 8.12
C TRP A 77 9.41 -4.36 7.60
N ARG A 78 9.92 -4.61 6.38
CA ARG A 78 11.13 -4.01 5.81
C ARG A 78 10.99 -3.78 4.31
N GLY A 79 11.94 -3.06 3.72
CA GLY A 79 12.07 -2.85 2.28
C GLY A 79 11.48 -1.52 1.78
N HIS A 80 10.77 -0.78 2.63
CA HIS A 80 10.33 0.57 2.33
C HIS A 80 10.07 1.37 3.63
N PRO A 81 10.42 2.66 3.72
CA PRO A 81 10.17 3.50 4.91
C PRO A 81 8.70 3.50 5.33
N VAL A 82 7.79 3.53 4.36
CA VAL A 82 6.34 3.49 4.60
C VAL A 82 5.90 2.25 5.38
N PHE A 83 6.51 1.09 5.12
CA PHE A 83 6.09 -0.12 5.83
C PHE A 83 6.44 -0.06 7.32
N ARG A 84 7.61 0.50 7.67
CA ARG A 84 7.93 0.78 9.07
C ARG A 84 7.00 1.81 9.66
N ALA A 85 6.70 2.88 8.92
CA ALA A 85 5.74 3.88 9.36
C ALA A 85 4.37 3.26 9.63
N GLN A 86 3.88 2.35 8.79
CA GLN A 86 2.60 1.66 9.01
C GLN A 86 2.61 0.86 10.32
N HIS A 87 3.73 0.20 10.64
CA HIS A 87 3.88 -0.48 11.91
C HIS A 87 4.03 0.47 13.09
N ALA A 88 4.75 1.58 12.96
CA ALA A 88 4.87 2.57 14.03
C ALA A 88 3.53 3.28 14.33
N CYS A 89 2.79 3.64 13.28
CA CYS A 89 1.55 4.41 13.33
C CYS A 89 0.29 3.57 13.54
N ALA A 90 0.43 2.25 13.69
CA ALA A 90 -0.68 1.30 13.77
C ALA A 90 -1.64 1.38 12.56
N CYS A 91 -1.07 1.52 11.36
CA CYS A 91 -1.76 1.50 10.07
C CYS A 91 -1.42 0.25 9.25
N CYS A 92 -1.06 -0.85 9.94
CA CYS A 92 -0.54 -2.07 9.32
C CYS A 92 -1.60 -3.11 8.93
N CYS A 93 -2.80 -3.05 9.56
CA CYS A 93 -3.94 -3.93 9.32
C CYS A 93 -5.26 -3.28 9.77
N ARG A 94 -6.42 -3.87 9.44
CA ARG A 94 -7.74 -3.31 9.79
C ARG A 94 -7.98 -3.26 11.29
N GLY A 95 -7.59 -4.30 12.03
CA GLY A 95 -7.70 -4.29 13.50
C GLY A 95 -6.90 -3.16 14.17
N CYS A 96 -5.77 -2.75 13.58
CA CYS A 96 -5.00 -1.62 14.09
C CYS A 96 -5.67 -0.28 13.75
N LEU A 97 -6.19 -0.12 12.53
CA LEU A 97 -6.97 1.07 12.15
C LEU A 97 -8.20 1.24 13.04
N PHE A 98 -8.92 0.16 13.32
CA PHE A 98 -10.07 0.21 14.23
C PHE A 98 -9.66 0.66 15.63
N LYS A 99 -8.63 0.03 16.22
CA LYS A 99 -8.20 0.33 17.58
C LYS A 99 -7.62 1.75 17.75
N TRP A 100 -6.89 2.25 16.76
CA TRP A 100 -6.10 3.47 16.92
C TRP A 100 -6.68 4.67 16.19
N GLN A 101 -7.29 4.46 15.02
CA GLN A 101 -7.85 5.50 14.15
C GLN A 101 -9.39 5.53 14.22
N GLN A 102 -10.01 4.61 14.96
CA GLN A 102 -11.48 4.47 15.08
C GLN A 102 -12.19 4.24 13.73
N ILE A 103 -11.47 3.68 12.75
CA ILE A 103 -12.02 3.33 11.44
C ILE A 103 -12.61 1.91 11.53
N ALA A 104 -13.92 1.80 11.31
CA ALA A 104 -14.62 0.52 11.37
C ALA A 104 -14.06 -0.51 10.37
N PRO A 105 -13.99 -1.80 10.74
CA PRO A 105 -13.70 -2.87 9.80
C PRO A 105 -14.86 -3.07 8.81
N ASP A 106 -14.69 -4.00 7.88
CA ASP A 106 -15.74 -4.51 6.98
C ASP A 106 -16.32 -3.49 5.98
N ARG A 107 -15.69 -2.33 5.83
CA ARG A 107 -16.00 -1.36 4.77
C ARG A 107 -14.75 -0.85 4.07
N PRO A 108 -14.85 -0.44 2.80
CA PRO A 108 -13.72 0.17 2.14
C PRO A 108 -13.30 1.46 2.86
N LEU A 109 -12.01 1.78 2.81
CA LEU A 109 -11.54 3.09 3.23
C LEU A 109 -12.03 4.15 2.26
N SER A 110 -12.46 5.31 2.77
CA SER A 110 -12.73 6.47 1.93
C SER A 110 -11.42 7.09 1.42
N ALA A 111 -11.51 7.89 0.36
CA ALA A 111 -10.35 8.64 -0.14
C ALA A 111 -9.76 9.55 0.95
N GLU A 112 -10.62 10.23 1.71
CA GLU A 112 -10.21 11.11 2.81
C GLU A 112 -9.47 10.34 3.93
N GLU A 113 -9.94 9.13 4.25
CA GLU A 113 -9.27 8.27 5.23
C GLU A 113 -7.89 7.83 4.73
N VAL A 114 -7.76 7.48 3.45
CA VAL A 114 -6.48 7.11 2.86
C VAL A 114 -5.50 8.28 2.88
N GLU A 115 -5.93 9.48 2.49
CA GLU A 115 -5.09 10.68 2.52
C GLU A 115 -4.67 11.04 3.95
N GLY A 116 -5.61 11.01 4.91
CA GLY A 116 -5.29 11.29 6.32
C GLY A 116 -4.33 10.27 6.92
N LEU A 117 -4.44 8.99 6.55
CA LEU A 117 -3.47 7.96 6.93
C LEU A 117 -2.11 8.20 6.27
N ALA A 118 -2.07 8.58 4.99
CA ALA A 118 -0.82 8.90 4.31
C ALA A 118 -0.11 10.08 4.99
N ASP A 119 -0.84 11.12 5.36
CA ASP A 119 -0.29 12.29 6.06
C ASP A 119 0.24 11.92 7.46
N LEU A 120 -0.46 11.05 8.21
CA LEU A 120 0.05 10.51 9.47
C LEU A 120 1.38 9.76 9.30
N LEU A 121 1.49 8.93 8.26
CA LEU A 121 2.71 8.18 7.95
C LEU A 121 3.86 9.14 7.58
N MET A 122 3.58 10.17 6.78
CA MET A 122 4.59 11.17 6.39
C MET A 122 5.01 12.04 7.57
N ALA A 123 4.10 12.35 8.49
CA ALA A 123 4.42 13.08 9.72
C ALA A 123 5.36 12.27 10.61
N TRP A 124 5.16 10.95 10.72
CA TRP A 124 6.08 10.08 11.45
C TRP A 124 7.45 9.97 10.76
N ILE A 125 7.48 9.73 9.44
CA ILE A 125 8.73 9.65 8.66
C ILE A 125 9.56 10.93 8.81
N SER A 126 8.91 12.10 8.72
CA SER A 126 9.58 13.39 8.87
C SER A 126 10.22 13.56 10.25
N ARG A 127 9.55 13.10 11.33
CA ARG A 127 10.13 13.13 12.69
C ARG A 127 11.35 12.22 12.81
N GLU A 128 11.31 11.05 12.20
CA GLU A 128 12.44 10.11 12.23
C GLU A 128 13.64 10.64 11.44
N LEU A 129 13.42 11.34 10.31
CA LEU A 129 14.50 12.05 9.61
C LEU A 129 15.14 13.12 10.49
N VAL A 130 14.33 13.94 11.17
CA VAL A 130 14.83 14.96 12.11
C VAL A 130 15.65 14.31 13.23
N ARG A 131 15.17 13.20 13.79
CA ARG A 131 15.93 12.42 14.80
C ARG A 131 17.25 11.88 14.27
N ALA A 132 17.32 11.54 12.99
CA ALA A 132 18.53 11.13 12.30
C ALA A 132 19.42 12.32 11.85
N GLY A 133 19.08 13.55 12.21
CA GLY A 133 19.83 14.76 11.84
C GLY A 133 19.71 15.12 10.35
N LYS A 134 18.62 14.70 9.69
CA LYS A 134 18.30 15.05 8.31
C LYS A 134 17.09 15.98 8.30
N ASP A 135 17.18 17.09 7.57
CA ASP A 135 16.03 17.98 7.37
C ASP A 135 15.06 17.37 6.34
N PRO A 136 13.81 17.06 6.71
CA PRO A 136 12.80 16.51 5.80
C PRO A 136 12.60 17.33 4.51
N GLN A 137 12.75 18.66 4.57
CA GLN A 137 12.48 19.53 3.43
C GLN A 137 13.62 19.59 2.42
N THR A 138 14.86 19.45 2.88
CA THR A 138 16.07 19.58 2.03
C THR A 138 16.82 18.28 1.82
N TYR A 139 16.47 17.20 2.52
CA TYR A 139 17.22 15.95 2.43
C TYR A 139 17.02 15.25 1.09
N LEU A 140 18.06 15.30 0.27
CA LEU A 140 18.24 14.57 -0.98
C LEU A 140 19.64 13.94 -0.96
N VAL A 141 19.76 12.70 -1.41
CA VAL A 141 21.07 12.09 -1.69
C VAL A 141 21.52 12.67 -3.04
N PRO A 142 22.75 13.19 -3.16
CA PRO A 142 23.28 13.61 -4.45
C PRO A 142 23.17 12.44 -5.43
N HIS A 143 22.42 12.63 -6.52
CA HIS A 143 22.35 11.64 -7.58
C HIS A 143 23.74 11.59 -8.24
N THR A 144 24.59 10.65 -7.83
CA THR A 144 25.58 10.13 -8.77
C THR A 144 24.79 9.54 -9.92
N ALA A 145 25.05 10.03 -11.13
CA ALA A 145 24.35 9.63 -12.34
C ALA A 145 24.52 8.11 -12.57
N GLU A 146 23.63 7.32 -11.98
CA GLU A 146 23.49 5.90 -12.27
C GLU A 146 22.09 5.66 -12.80
N SER A 147 22.09 5.33 -14.09
CA SER A 147 20.98 4.96 -14.95
C SER A 147 19.94 4.07 -14.28
N SER A 148 18.70 4.54 -14.32
CA SER A 148 17.47 3.75 -14.15
C SER A 148 17.53 2.45 -14.96
N PRO A 149 17.27 1.26 -14.37
CA PRO A 149 16.73 0.17 -15.15
C PRO A 149 15.24 0.45 -15.38
N SER A 150 14.95 1.00 -16.55
CA SER A 150 13.61 1.01 -17.13
C SER A 150 13.14 -0.44 -17.36
N SER A 151 11.91 -0.71 -16.91
CA SER A 151 11.02 -1.82 -17.23
C SER A 151 11.55 -2.93 -18.16
N SER A 152 11.59 -4.15 -17.64
CA SER A 152 11.37 -5.34 -18.47
C SER A 152 10.06 -5.99 -18.05
N ASN A 153 8.98 -5.58 -18.72
CA ASN A 153 7.80 -6.42 -18.91
C ASN A 153 8.27 -7.72 -19.55
N LYS A 154 8.24 -8.82 -18.80
CA LYS A 154 8.30 -10.15 -19.39
C LYS A 154 6.87 -10.62 -19.61
N THR A 155 6.28 -10.15 -20.70
CA THR A 155 5.26 -10.89 -21.43
C THR A 155 5.87 -12.25 -21.76
N ARG A 156 5.26 -13.35 -21.32
CA ARG A 156 5.57 -14.67 -21.88
C ARG A 156 4.29 -15.44 -22.12
N GLU A 157 4.23 -15.95 -23.34
CA GLU A 157 3.08 -16.44 -24.07
C GLU A 157 2.13 -17.41 -23.35
N ARG A 158 0.84 -17.24 -23.67
CA ARG A 158 -0.15 -18.32 -23.66
C ARG A 158 0.25 -19.37 -24.69
N LYS A 159 0.74 -20.53 -24.24
CA LYS A 159 0.93 -21.70 -25.11
C LYS A 159 -0.43 -22.37 -25.32
N ARG A 160 -1.05 -22.09 -26.46
CA ARG A 160 -2.15 -22.87 -27.02
C ARG A 160 -1.59 -24.25 -27.40
N SER A 161 -2.02 -25.30 -26.73
CA SER A 161 -1.81 -26.67 -27.19
C SER A 161 -3.01 -27.08 -28.03
N GLU A 162 -2.78 -27.14 -29.35
CA GLU A 162 -3.69 -27.78 -30.30
C GLU A 162 -3.71 -29.30 -30.09
N ALA A 163 -4.89 -29.87 -30.29
CA ALA A 163 -5.18 -31.29 -30.25
C ALA A 163 -4.62 -32.01 -31.48
N PRO A 164 -4.16 -33.27 -31.36
CA PRO A 164 -3.99 -34.13 -32.51
C PRO A 164 -5.28 -34.90 -32.83
N ASP A 165 -5.66 -34.75 -34.09
CA ASP A 165 -6.64 -35.49 -34.86
C ASP A 165 -6.32 -37.00 -34.89
N SER A 166 -7.31 -37.85 -34.64
CA SER A 166 -7.23 -39.28 -34.98
C SER A 166 -8.60 -39.91 -35.25
N ARG A 167 -8.87 -40.07 -36.56
CA ARG A 167 -9.43 -41.24 -37.26
C ARG A 167 -10.64 -41.98 -36.66
N SER A 168 -11.75 -41.80 -37.37
CA SER A 168 -12.62 -42.84 -37.97
C SER A 168 -12.63 -44.24 -37.35
N ALA A 169 -13.80 -44.60 -36.80
CA ALA A 169 -14.36 -45.94 -36.95
C ALA A 169 -15.89 -45.87 -36.86
N GLU A 170 -16.55 -46.31 -37.94
CA GLU A 170 -17.98 -46.61 -38.04
C GLU A 170 -18.37 -47.79 -37.14
N ALA A 171 -19.57 -47.70 -36.54
CA ALA A 171 -20.52 -48.80 -36.32
C ALA A 171 -21.75 -48.18 -35.65
N SER A 172 -22.77 -47.78 -36.41
CA SER A 172 -23.96 -48.60 -36.72
C SER A 172 -24.79 -49.01 -35.49
N PHE A 173 -25.92 -48.31 -35.33
CA PHE A 173 -27.27 -48.90 -35.24
C PHE A 173 -27.64 -49.68 -33.97
N ALA A 174 -28.43 -49.05 -33.09
CA ALA A 174 -29.81 -49.47 -32.76
C ALA A 174 -30.35 -48.65 -31.57
N GLU A 175 -31.35 -47.82 -31.83
CA GLU A 175 -32.33 -47.44 -30.82
C GLU A 175 -33.21 -48.66 -30.47
N PRO A 176 -33.78 -48.67 -29.26
CA PRO A 176 -35.23 -48.81 -29.24
C PRO A 176 -35.89 -47.77 -28.33
N SER A 177 -36.72 -46.96 -28.99
CA SER A 177 -38.08 -46.55 -28.61
C SER A 177 -38.70 -47.45 -27.50
N LEU A 178 -39.26 -46.86 -26.45
CA LEU A 178 -40.69 -46.52 -26.33
C LEU A 178 -41.51 -47.62 -25.62
N PHE A 179 -42.13 -47.23 -24.49
CA PHE A 179 -43.25 -47.89 -23.79
C PHE A 179 -42.92 -49.29 -23.20
N ASP A 180 -43.42 -49.71 -22.03
CA ASP A 180 -44.80 -49.71 -21.53
C ASP A 180 -44.89 -49.66 -19.99
N GLU A 181 -46.06 -49.23 -19.53
CA GLU A 181 -46.60 -49.25 -18.15
C GLU A 181 -46.63 -50.67 -17.51
N VAL A 182 -46.49 -50.71 -16.17
CA VAL A 182 -47.46 -51.22 -15.16
C VAL A 182 -46.86 -51.06 -13.75
#